data_AF-W1EUK2-F1
#
_entry.id   AF-W1EUK2-F1
#
_cell.length_a   1.000
_cell.length_b   1.000
_cell.length_c   1.000
_cell.angle_alpha   90.00
_cell.angle_beta   90.00
_cell.angle_gamma   90.00
#
_symmetry.space_group_name_H-M   'P 1'
#
loop_
_entity.id
_entity.type
_entity.pdbx_description
1 polymer ?
#
loop_
_entity_poly.entity_id
_entity_poly.type
_entity_poly.pdbx_seq_one_letter_code
_entity_poly.pdbx_strand_id
1 'polypeptide(L)'
;MNNLTYLQGYPEQLLSQVRTLINEQRLGDVLAKRYPGTHDYATDKALWQYTQDLKNQFLRNAPPINKVMYDNKIHVLKNALGLHTAVSRVQGGKLKAKAEIRVATVFRNAPEPFLRMIVVHELAHLKEKEHNKAFLPVVLPYGAAVPPA
;
A
#
# COMPACT_ATOMS: atom_id res chain seq x y z
N MET A 1 -12.02 2.60 25.56
CA MET A 1 -10.83 3.16 24.90
C MET A 1 -10.61 2.39 23.61
N ASN A 2 -10.78 3.03 22.46
CA ASN A 2 -10.49 2.39 21.18
C ASN A 2 -8.99 2.12 21.11
N ASN A 3 -8.60 0.86 21.25
CA ASN A 3 -7.21 0.45 21.12
C ASN A 3 -6.81 0.60 19.64
N LEU A 4 -5.97 1.59 19.34
CA LEU A 4 -5.50 1.89 17.98
C LEU A 4 -4.30 1.00 17.66
N THR A 5 -4.54 -0.31 17.55
CA THR A 5 -3.50 -1.34 17.39
C THR A 5 -2.50 -1.03 16.28
N TYR A 6 -2.97 -0.47 15.15
CA TYR A 6 -2.13 -0.17 13.99
C TYR A 6 -1.44 1.20 14.04
N LEU A 7 -1.72 2.03 15.06
CA LEU A 7 -1.16 3.37 15.19
C LEU A 7 -0.22 3.52 16.39
N GLN A 8 0.03 2.46 17.16
CA GLN A 8 0.78 2.54 18.43
C GLN A 8 2.21 3.12 18.30
N GLY A 9 2.81 3.14 17.11
CA GLY A 9 4.12 3.74 16.85
C GLY A 9 4.12 5.24 16.58
N TYR A 10 2.96 5.90 16.54
CA TYR A 10 2.85 7.33 16.26
C TYR A 10 2.84 8.18 17.55
N PRO A 11 3.24 9.47 17.48
CA PRO A 11 3.22 10.37 18.64
C PRO A 11 1.83 10.46 19.29
N GLU A 12 1.79 10.54 20.61
CA GLU A 12 0.52 10.58 21.38
C GLU A 12 -0.39 11.75 20.98
N GLN A 13 0.19 12.88 20.55
CA GLN A 13 -0.58 14.02 20.03
C GLN A 13 -1.38 13.67 18.77
N LEU A 14 -0.86 12.80 17.90
CA LEU A 14 -1.60 12.33 16.72
C LEU A 14 -2.65 11.30 17.15
N LEU A 15 -2.28 10.40 18.05
CA LEU A 15 -3.20 9.38 18.56
C LEU A 15 -4.42 9.99 19.25
N SER A 16 -4.22 11.05 20.04
CA SER A 16 -5.31 11.76 20.71
C SER A 16 -6.28 12.38 19.71
N GLN A 17 -5.77 13.04 18.66
CA GLN A 17 -6.61 13.61 17.59
C GLN A 17 -7.42 12.52 16.87
N VAL A 18 -6.79 11.39 16.55
CA VAL A 18 -7.49 10.26 15.90
C VAL A 18 -8.57 9.70 16.82
N ARG A 19 -8.29 9.52 18.12
CA ARG A 19 -9.29 9.05 19.09
C ARG A 19 -10.47 10.00 19.19
N THR A 20 -10.23 11.32 19.22
CA THR A 20 -11.29 12.33 19.23
C THR A 20 -12.17 12.21 17.98
N LEU A 21 -11.59 12.16 16.78
CA LEU A 21 -12.34 12.04 15.53
C LEU A 21 -13.17 10.75 15.46
N ILE A 22 -12.65 9.65 16.02
CA ILE A 22 -13.38 8.38 16.10
C ILE A 22 -14.54 8.49 17.08
N ASN A 23 -14.32 9.03 18.28
CA ASN A 23 -15.35 9.20 19.30
C ASN A 23 -16.49 10.11 18.81
N GLU A 24 -16.15 11.14 18.04
CA GLU A 24 -17.11 12.07 17.44
C GLU A 24 -17.75 11.53 16.15
N GLN A 25 -17.37 10.34 15.67
CA GLN A 25 -17.82 9.77 14.39
C GLN A 25 -17.51 10.64 13.16
N ARG A 26 -16.55 11.58 13.27
CA ARG A 26 -16.18 12.55 12.22
C ARG A 26 -14.97 12.14 11.39
N LEU A 27 -14.30 11.04 11.74
CA LEU A 27 -13.09 10.60 11.04
C LEU A 27 -13.36 10.36 9.54
N GLY A 28 -14.50 9.73 9.20
CA GLY A 28 -14.90 9.49 7.82
C GLY A 28 -15.03 10.78 7.02
N ASP A 29 -15.75 11.77 7.56
CA ASP A 29 -15.97 13.07 6.91
C ASP A 29 -14.66 13.83 6.70
N VAL A 30 -13.78 13.81 7.69
CA VAL A 30 -12.46 14.44 7.59
C VAL A 30 -11.62 13.79 6.49
N LEU A 31 -11.62 12.45 6.41
CA LEU A 31 -10.91 11.72 5.36
C LEU A 31 -11.52 11.98 3.98
N ALA A 32 -12.84 11.98 3.85
CA ALA A 32 -13.54 12.25 2.59
C ALA A 32 -13.28 13.68 2.09
N LYS A 33 -13.23 14.65 3.01
CA LYS A 33 -12.91 16.04 2.67
C LYS A 33 -11.44 16.21 2.27
N ARG A 34 -10.52 15.50 2.93
CA ARG A 34 -9.08 15.58 2.66
C ARG A 34 -8.69 14.86 1.37
N TYR A 35 -9.34 13.75 1.08
CA TYR A 35 -9.07 12.91 -0.08
C TYR A 35 -10.35 12.76 -0.92
N PRO A 36 -10.77 13.83 -1.63
CA PRO A 36 -11.96 13.78 -2.45
C PRO A 36 -11.75 12.85 -3.65
N GLY A 37 -12.77 12.04 -3.94
CA GLY A 37 -12.82 11.20 -5.13
C GLY A 37 -12.03 9.88 -5.03
N THR A 38 -12.06 9.16 -6.14
CA THR A 38 -11.41 7.86 -6.31
C THR A 38 -10.48 7.90 -7.51
N HIS A 39 -9.53 6.98 -7.59
CA HIS A 39 -8.67 6.85 -8.77
C HIS A 39 -9.36 6.10 -9.93
N ASP A 40 -8.79 6.19 -11.13
CA ASP A 40 -9.31 5.50 -12.33
C ASP A 40 -8.79 4.07 -12.52
N TYR A 41 -7.90 3.59 -11.66
CA TYR A 41 -7.24 2.28 -11.77
C TYR A 41 -8.09 1.08 -11.35
N ALA A 42 -9.40 1.10 -11.58
CA ALA A 42 -10.35 0.11 -11.03
C ALA A 42 -10.28 -1.30 -11.66
N THR A 43 -9.44 -1.49 -12.69
CA THR A 43 -9.26 -2.77 -13.39
C THR A 43 -7.85 -3.32 -13.18
N ASP A 44 -7.68 -4.65 -13.24
CA ASP A 44 -6.35 -5.27 -13.11
C ASP A 44 -5.35 -4.73 -14.15
N LYS A 45 -5.83 -4.41 -15.36
CA LYS A 45 -5.00 -3.81 -16.42
C LYS A 45 -4.53 -2.40 -16.04
N ALA A 46 -5.43 -1.56 -15.55
CA ALA A 46 -5.10 -0.20 -15.16
C ALA A 46 -4.18 -0.19 -13.92
N LEU A 47 -4.44 -1.07 -12.95
CA LEU A 47 -3.59 -1.28 -11.78
C LEU A 47 -2.18 -1.74 -12.20
N TRP A 48 -2.09 -2.70 -13.13
CA TRP A 48 -0.81 -3.17 -13.64
C TRP A 48 0.01 -2.03 -14.27
N GLN A 49 -0.63 -1.23 -15.12
CA GLN A 49 0.04 -0.08 -15.75
C GLN A 49 0.54 0.91 -14.70
N TYR A 50 -0.33 1.28 -13.75
CA TYR A 50 -0.01 2.18 -12.65
C TYR A 50 1.18 1.69 -11.82
N THR A 51 1.20 0.40 -11.45
CA THR A 51 2.33 -0.20 -10.73
C THR A 51 3.62 -0.19 -11.55
N GLN A 52 3.55 -0.47 -12.85
CA GLN A 52 4.72 -0.45 -13.72
C GLN A 52 5.29 0.96 -13.90
N ASP A 53 4.43 1.99 -14.00
CA ASP A 53 4.86 3.38 -14.10
C ASP A 53 5.58 3.81 -12.82
N LEU A 54 5.03 3.50 -11.64
CA LEU A 54 5.69 3.76 -10.36
C LEU A 54 7.02 3.00 -10.22
N LYS A 55 7.06 1.73 -10.62
CA LYS A 55 8.30 0.95 -10.64
C LYS A 55 9.35 1.61 -11.55
N ASN A 56 8.98 2.02 -12.76
CA ASN A 56 9.92 2.62 -13.71
C ASN A 56 10.40 3.99 -13.26
N GLN A 57 9.55 4.74 -12.56
CA GLN A 57 9.90 6.04 -12.00
C GLN A 57 10.92 5.91 -10.85
N PHE A 58 10.73 4.97 -9.93
CA PHE A 58 11.47 4.93 -8.66
C PHE A 58 12.41 3.73 -8.49
N LEU A 59 12.21 2.64 -9.23
CA LEU A 59 12.88 1.36 -9.06
C LEU A 59 13.35 0.77 -10.41
N ARG A 60 14.03 1.58 -11.24
CA ARG A 60 14.49 1.21 -12.58
C ARG A 60 15.23 -0.14 -12.66
N ASN A 61 15.98 -0.50 -11.62
CA ASN A 61 16.77 -1.74 -11.55
C ASN A 61 16.10 -2.86 -10.72
N ALA A 62 14.85 -2.71 -10.30
CA ALA A 62 14.14 -3.76 -9.56
C ALA A 62 13.71 -4.92 -10.48
N PRO A 63 13.58 -6.14 -9.92
CA PRO A 63 13.10 -7.31 -10.65
C PRO A 63 11.80 -7.05 -11.44
N PRO A 64 11.57 -7.77 -12.55
CA PRO A 64 10.32 -7.65 -13.30
C PRO A 64 9.14 -8.14 -12.47
N ILE A 65 7.99 -7.46 -12.61
CA ILE A 65 6.73 -7.85 -11.97
C ILE A 65 5.98 -8.73 -12.96
N ASN A 66 5.62 -9.94 -12.54
CA ASN A 66 4.96 -10.91 -13.41
C ASN A 66 3.45 -10.75 -13.41
N LYS A 67 2.89 -10.30 -12.29
CA LYS A 67 1.44 -10.14 -12.15
C LYS A 67 1.11 -9.04 -11.15
N VAL A 68 0.11 -8.23 -11.49
CA VAL A 68 -0.51 -7.29 -10.58
C VAL A 68 -2.01 -7.47 -10.71
N MET A 69 -2.73 -7.63 -9.60
CA MET A 69 -4.18 -7.78 -9.63
C MET A 69 -4.86 -7.38 -8.32
N TYR A 70 -6.15 -7.08 -8.41
CA TYR A 70 -6.99 -7.00 -7.22
C TYR A 70 -7.34 -8.39 -6.70
N ASP A 71 -7.36 -8.54 -5.37
CA ASP A 71 -7.69 -9.79 -4.69
C ASP A 71 -8.77 -9.55 -3.63
N ASN A 72 -9.86 -10.31 -3.71
CA ASN A 72 -10.98 -10.25 -2.78
C ASN A 72 -10.78 -11.14 -1.53
N LYS A 73 -9.74 -11.98 -1.52
CA LYS A 73 -9.40 -12.86 -0.39
C LYS A 73 -8.46 -12.19 0.60
N ILE A 74 -7.77 -11.11 0.20
CA ILE A 74 -6.91 -10.33 1.12
C ILE A 74 -7.81 -9.68 2.17
N HIS A 75 -7.75 -10.23 3.38
CA HIS A 75 -8.32 -9.59 4.56
C HIS A 75 -7.32 -8.53 5.01
N VAL A 76 -7.61 -7.27 4.71
CA VAL A 76 -6.82 -6.07 5.06
C VAL A 76 -6.45 -6.02 6.55
N LEU A 77 -7.23 -6.67 7.41
CA LEU A 77 -7.03 -6.75 8.86
C LEU A 77 -6.07 -7.88 9.31
N LYS A 78 -5.89 -8.94 8.51
CA LYS A 78 -5.09 -10.14 8.87
C LYS A 78 -3.85 -10.34 8.02
N ASN A 79 -3.87 -9.86 6.78
CA ASN A 79 -2.76 -9.92 5.84
C ASN A 79 -2.25 -8.49 5.61
N ALA A 80 -0.94 -8.34 5.39
CA ALA A 80 -0.34 -7.08 5.01
C ALA A 80 -1.13 -6.42 3.86
N LEU A 81 -1.18 -5.08 3.87
CA LEU A 81 -2.13 -4.30 3.08
C LEU A 81 -1.97 -4.50 1.55
N GLY A 82 -0.86 -5.10 1.12
CA GLY A 82 -0.76 -5.91 -0.09
C GLY A 82 -0.05 -7.24 0.23
N LEU A 83 -0.23 -8.23 -0.65
CA LEU A 83 0.45 -9.51 -0.53
C LEU A 83 1.45 -9.68 -1.68
N HIS A 84 2.74 -9.47 -1.40
CA HIS A 84 3.83 -9.97 -2.23
C HIS A 84 3.96 -11.48 -2.03
N THR A 85 3.32 -12.27 -2.89
CA THR A 85 3.53 -13.73 -2.88
C THR A 85 4.61 -14.07 -3.89
N ALA A 86 5.80 -14.45 -3.42
CA ALA A 86 6.79 -15.12 -4.26
C ALA A 86 6.29 -16.54 -4.56
N VAL A 87 5.51 -16.70 -5.63
CA VAL A 87 5.08 -18.04 -6.06
C VAL A 87 6.28 -18.74 -6.69
N SER A 88 6.99 -19.53 -5.88
CA SER A 88 8.04 -20.44 -6.32
C SER A 88 7.42 -21.64 -7.04
N ARG A 89 7.45 -21.66 -8.37
CA ARG A 89 7.09 -22.85 -9.16
C ARG A 89 8.35 -23.50 -9.72
N VAL A 90 8.57 -24.77 -9.39
CA VAL A 90 9.69 -25.56 -9.92
C VAL A 90 9.33 -26.05 -11.33
N GLN A 91 10.03 -25.57 -12.36
CA GLN A 91 10.07 -26.18 -13.69
C GLN A 91 11.53 -26.40 -14.07
N GLY A 92 11.92 -27.65 -14.33
CA GLY A 92 13.26 -27.99 -14.84
C GLY A 92 14.42 -27.76 -13.88
N GLY A 93 14.21 -27.92 -12.56
CA GLY A 93 15.30 -27.89 -11.57
C GLY A 93 15.86 -26.50 -11.20
N LYS A 94 15.30 -25.40 -11.75
CA LYS A 94 15.67 -24.02 -11.36
C LYS A 94 14.44 -23.25 -10.84
N LEU A 95 14.53 -22.76 -9.62
CA LEU A 95 13.54 -21.85 -9.02
C LEU A 95 13.64 -20.48 -9.72
N LYS A 96 12.66 -20.15 -10.57
CA LYS A 96 12.46 -18.76 -11.03
C LYS A 96 11.46 -18.10 -10.11
N ALA A 97 11.93 -17.18 -9.27
CA ALA A 97 11.05 -16.33 -8.48
C ALA A 97 10.23 -15.46 -9.44
N LYS A 98 8.90 -15.51 -9.30
CA LYS A 98 7.99 -14.59 -9.98
C LYS A 98 7.45 -13.60 -8.96
N ALA A 99 7.59 -12.31 -9.24
CA ALA A 99 7.04 -11.26 -8.37
C ALA A 99 5.56 -11.06 -8.74
N GLU A 100 4.67 -11.33 -7.78
CA GLU A 100 3.24 -11.04 -7.88
C GLU A 100 2.85 -10.01 -6.83
N ILE A 101 2.14 -8.97 -7.24
CA ILE A 101 1.57 -7.95 -6.37
C ILE A 101 0.06 -8.13 -6.35
N ARG A 102 -0.50 -8.28 -5.14
CA ARG A 102 -1.95 -8.39 -4.93
C ARG A 102 -2.42 -7.26 -4.06
N VAL A 103 -3.39 -6.49 -4.56
CA VAL A 103 -3.97 -5.35 -3.86
C VAL A 103 -5.38 -5.71 -3.40
N ALA A 104 -5.71 -5.42 -2.14
CA ALA A 104 -7.05 -5.69 -1.65
C ALA A 104 -8.11 -4.89 -2.44
N THR A 105 -9.24 -5.53 -2.74
CA THR A 105 -10.34 -4.90 -3.51
C THR A 105 -10.90 -3.62 -2.89
N VAL A 106 -10.75 -3.40 -1.57
CA VAL A 106 -11.15 -2.13 -0.93
C VAL A 106 -10.44 -0.92 -1.54
N PHE A 107 -9.21 -1.10 -2.03
CA PHE A 107 -8.45 -0.02 -2.65
C PHE A 107 -8.91 0.29 -4.07
N ARG A 108 -9.77 -0.53 -4.70
CA ARG A 108 -10.24 -0.32 -6.06
C ARG A 108 -11.00 1.01 -6.24
N ASN A 109 -11.71 1.41 -5.19
CA ASN A 109 -12.50 2.63 -5.16
C ASN A 109 -11.98 3.57 -4.05
N ALA A 110 -10.70 3.47 -3.70
CA ALA A 110 -10.09 4.36 -2.74
C ALA A 110 -9.55 5.62 -3.45
N PRO A 111 -9.33 6.71 -2.69
CA PRO A 111 -8.49 7.80 -3.16
C PRO A 111 -7.12 7.30 -3.64
N GLU A 112 -6.60 7.92 -4.70
CA GLU A 112 -5.31 7.57 -5.29
C GLU A 112 -4.16 7.50 -4.27
N PRO A 113 -4.05 8.40 -3.26
CA PRO A 113 -2.95 8.34 -2.31
C PRO A 113 -2.92 7.05 -1.49
N PHE A 114 -4.09 6.45 -1.21
CA PHE A 114 -4.15 5.17 -0.52
C PHE A 114 -3.70 4.03 -1.42
N LEU A 115 -4.13 4.01 -2.69
CA LEU A 115 -3.62 3.03 -3.65
C LEU A 115 -2.10 3.17 -3.82
N ARG A 116 -1.61 4.41 -3.99
CA ARG A 116 -0.18 4.72 -4.14
C ARG A 116 0.63 4.18 -2.97
N MET A 117 0.18 4.44 -1.73
CA MET A 117 0.85 3.97 -0.52
C MET A 117 1.02 2.44 -0.56
N ILE A 118 -0.03 1.70 -0.91
CA ILE A 118 0.01 0.24 -1.02
C ILE A 118 0.97 -0.20 -2.11
N VAL A 119 0.84 0.34 -3.32
CA VAL A 119 1.68 -0.06 -4.45
C VAL A 119 3.15 0.24 -4.17
N VAL A 120 3.48 1.40 -3.61
CA VAL A 120 4.85 1.75 -3.25
C VAL A 120 5.39 0.83 -2.15
N HIS A 121 4.58 0.48 -1.15
CA HIS A 121 4.94 -0.49 -0.13
C HIS A 121 5.31 -1.85 -0.74
N GLU A 122 4.45 -2.39 -1.61
CA GLU A 122 4.70 -3.67 -2.28
C GLU A 122 5.90 -3.62 -3.23
N LEU A 123 6.12 -2.48 -3.89
CA LEU A 123 7.28 -2.25 -4.75
C LEU A 123 8.59 -2.20 -3.95
N ALA A 124 8.57 -1.63 -2.74
CA ALA A 124 9.74 -1.61 -1.86
C ALA A 124 10.17 -3.04 -1.45
N HIS A 125 9.20 -3.95 -1.24
CA HIS A 125 9.46 -5.36 -0.97
C HIS A 125 10.22 -6.10 -2.07
N LEU A 126 10.22 -5.58 -3.31
CA LEU A 126 11.01 -6.15 -4.41
C LEU A 126 12.51 -5.95 -4.22
N LYS A 127 12.94 -4.92 -3.48
CA LYS A 127 14.34 -4.66 -3.16
C LYS A 127 14.74 -5.19 -1.79
N GLU A 128 13.86 -5.02 -0.80
CA GLU A 128 14.13 -5.41 0.59
C GLU A 128 12.97 -6.22 1.13
N LYS A 129 13.20 -7.52 1.39
CA LYS A 129 12.14 -8.44 1.84
C LYS A 129 11.76 -8.30 3.31
N GLU A 130 12.58 -7.60 4.10
CA GLU A 130 12.45 -7.46 5.55
C GLU A 130 12.16 -5.99 5.89
N HIS A 131 11.19 -5.74 6.78
CA HIS A 131 10.82 -4.40 7.25
C HIS A 131 11.86 -3.81 8.22
N ASN A 132 13.08 -3.57 7.75
CA ASN A 132 14.14 -2.96 8.55
C ASN A 132 14.11 -1.41 8.44
N LYS A 133 14.95 -0.72 9.24
CA LYS A 133 15.03 0.76 9.30
C LYS A 133 15.33 1.45 7.95
N ALA A 134 15.81 0.74 6.92
CA ALA A 134 16.03 1.26 5.58
C ALA A 134 14.72 1.46 4.78
N PHE A 135 13.59 0.96 5.28
CA PHE A 135 12.26 1.12 4.68
C PHE A 135 11.71 2.56 4.79
N LEU A 136 12.04 3.28 5.87
CA LEU A 136 11.56 4.64 6.15
C LEU A 136 11.97 5.68 5.08
N PRO A 137 13.25 5.78 4.65
CA PRO A 137 13.65 6.73 3.61
C PRO A 137 13.11 6.39 2.20
N VAL A 138 12.61 5.18 1.97
CA VAL A 138 11.97 4.77 0.69
C VAL A 138 10.47 5.06 0.67
N VAL A 139 9.84 5.38 1.81
CA VAL A 139 8.40 5.70 1.89
C VAL A 139 8.18 7.19 2.19
N LEU A 140 9.03 7.82 2.99
CA LEU A 140 8.90 9.23 3.40
C LEU A 140 8.91 10.26 2.25
N PRO A 141 9.66 10.07 1.14
CA PRO A 141 9.55 10.97 -0.02
C PRO A 141 8.29 10.77 -0.87
N TYR A 142 7.51 9.70 -0.62
CA TYR A 142 6.48 9.20 -1.55
C TYR A 142 5.09 9.05 -0.92
N GLY A 143 5.00 9.04 0.40
CA GLY A 143 3.76 9.26 1.12
C GLY A 143 3.50 10.75 1.14
N ALA A 144 2.49 11.19 0.39
CA ALA A 144 1.87 12.51 0.38
C ALA A 144 2.66 13.59 1.15
N ALA A 145 3.20 14.58 0.43
CA ALA A 145 3.26 15.91 1.00
C ALA A 145 1.85 16.21 1.52
N VAL A 146 1.62 15.98 2.81
CA VAL A 146 0.45 16.48 3.50
C VAL A 146 0.67 17.98 3.41
N PRO A 147 -0.12 18.72 2.62
CA PRO A 147 0.01 20.17 2.68
C PRO A 147 -0.18 20.56 4.14
N PRO A 148 0.73 21.37 4.72
CA PRO A 148 0.49 21.92 6.04
C PRO A 148 -0.87 22.63 5.98
N ALA A 149 -1.66 22.40 7.03
CA ALA A 149 -2.94 23.08 7.23
C ALA A 149 -2.77 24.60 7.23
#